data_AF-A0AAU6HBJ7-F1
#
_entry.id   AF-A0AAU6HBJ7-F1
#
_cell.length_a   1.000
_cell.length_b   1.000
_cell.length_c   1.000
_cell.angle_alpha   90.00
_cell.angle_beta   90.00
_cell.angle_gamma   90.00
#
_symmetry.space_group_name_H-M   'P 1'
#
loop_
_entity.id
_entity.type
_entity.pdbx_description
1 polymer ?
#
loop_
_entity_poly.entity_id
_entity_poly.type
_entity_poly.pdbx_seq_one_letter_code
_entity_poly.pdbx_strand_id
1 'polypeptide(L)'
;MPEPAAGQLPFRVESDAAAREVVVWKTFGVPPRQTMRRKAIGSLEVLAAEVAVHRHEAFLQHSLAQTLASAAVQHLGADPQSLEAAVKALSDPADTTPVSQILRRGPMPPQRTG
;
A
#
# COMPACT_ATOMS: atom_id res chain seq x y z
N MET A 1 7.95 -2.46 25.66
CA MET A 1 7.16 -2.99 24.52
C MET A 1 7.93 -2.61 23.27
N PRO A 2 8.49 -3.56 22.49
CA PRO A 2 9.15 -3.17 21.24
C PRO A 2 8.07 -2.72 20.25
N GLU A 3 8.26 -1.55 19.67
CA GLU A 3 7.53 -1.14 18.46
C GLU A 3 7.70 -2.24 17.40
N PRO A 4 6.68 -2.54 16.58
CA PRO A 4 6.90 -3.38 15.42
C PRO A 4 7.98 -2.70 14.57
N ALA A 5 9.11 -3.39 14.38
CA ALA A 5 10.21 -2.89 13.59
C ALA A 5 9.68 -2.42 12.23
N ALA A 6 9.97 -1.17 11.88
CA ALA A 6 9.63 -0.61 10.57
C ALA A 6 10.12 -1.57 9.48
N GLY A 7 9.18 -2.16 8.73
CA GLY A 7 9.47 -3.13 7.66
C GLY A 7 8.82 -4.51 7.84
N GLN A 8 8.22 -4.84 8.98
CA GLN A 8 7.47 -6.10 9.09
C GLN A 8 6.07 -5.95 8.47
N LEU A 9 5.82 -6.68 7.39
CA LEU A 9 4.50 -6.75 6.76
C LEU A 9 3.43 -7.16 7.79
N PRO A 10 2.18 -6.67 7.70
CA PRO A 10 1.10 -7.02 8.63
C PRO A 10 0.61 -8.48 8.45
N PHE A 11 1.40 -9.31 7.77
CA PHE A 11 1.17 -10.71 7.55
C PHE A 11 2.49 -11.47 7.40
N ARG A 12 2.45 -12.78 7.70
CA ARG A 12 3.51 -13.74 7.35
C ARG A 12 2.89 -14.96 6.68
N VAL A 13 3.64 -15.57 5.77
CA VAL A 13 3.24 -16.78 5.04
C VAL A 13 4.27 -17.88 5.34
N GLU A 14 3.79 -19.04 5.76
CA GLU A 14 4.59 -20.22 6.10
C GLU A 14 4.07 -21.41 5.28
N SER A 15 4.95 -22.34 4.92
CA SER A 15 4.56 -23.62 4.29
C SER A 15 4.73 -24.76 5.28
N ASP A 16 3.70 -25.59 5.42
CA ASP A 16 3.74 -26.84 6.16
C ASP A 16 3.77 -28.01 5.17
N ALA A 17 4.96 -28.56 4.93
CA ALA A 17 5.15 -29.66 4.01
C ALA A 17 4.56 -30.99 4.52
N ALA A 18 4.45 -31.17 5.84
CA ALA A 18 3.89 -32.38 6.44
C ALA A 18 2.36 -32.40 6.30
N ALA A 19 1.72 -31.26 6.54
CA ALA A 19 0.27 -31.09 6.35
C ALA A 19 -0.13 -30.76 4.90
N ARG A 20 0.84 -30.44 4.03
CA ARG A 20 0.63 -29.91 2.67
C ARG A 20 -0.23 -28.64 2.65
N GLU A 21 0.02 -27.75 3.60
CA GLU A 21 -0.73 -26.50 3.76
C GLU A 21 0.15 -25.28 3.54
N VAL A 22 -0.45 -24.21 3.04
CA VAL A 22 0.09 -22.85 3.15
C VAL A 22 -0.63 -22.14 4.29
N VAL A 23 0.10 -21.64 5.28
CA VAL A 23 -0.44 -20.97 6.46
C VAL A 23 -0.17 -19.49 6.37
N VAL A 24 -1.22 -18.69 6.40
CA VAL A 24 -1.14 -17.23 6.43
C VAL A 24 -1.53 -16.75 7.83
N TRP A 25 -0.64 -15.98 8.45
CA TRP A 25 -0.96 -15.24 9.66
C TRP A 25 -1.14 -13.78 9.30
N LYS A 26 -2.27 -13.19 9.69
CA LYS A 26 -2.57 -11.76 9.46
C LYS A 26 -2.81 -11.07 10.79
N THR A 27 -2.20 -9.91 10.97
CA THR A 27 -2.45 -9.03 12.13
C THR A 27 -3.62 -8.11 11.80
N PHE A 28 -4.60 -8.07 12.69
CA PHE A 28 -5.80 -7.23 12.58
C PHE A 28 -5.90 -6.27 13.76
N GLY A 29 -6.50 -5.11 13.52
CA GLY A 29 -6.73 -4.09 14.54
C GLY A 29 -5.64 -3.02 14.56
N VAL A 30 -5.89 -1.99 15.37
CA VAL A 30 -4.95 -0.88 15.60
C VAL A 30 -4.30 -1.05 16.98
N PRO A 31 -3.01 -0.71 17.15
CA PRO A 31 -2.38 -0.73 18.47
C PRO A 31 -3.20 0.08 19.50
N PRO A 32 -3.33 -0.38 20.76
CA PRO A 32 -2.75 -1.61 21.32
C PRO A 32 -3.63 -2.86 21.13
N ARG A 33 -4.83 -2.75 20.53
CA ARG A 33 -5.80 -3.85 20.41
C ARG A 33 -5.62 -4.61 19.10
N GLN A 34 -4.45 -5.21 18.92
CA GLN A 34 -4.16 -6.06 17.77
C GLN A 34 -4.43 -7.53 18.09
N THR A 35 -4.91 -8.28 17.10
CA THR A 35 -5.10 -9.73 17.16
C THR A 35 -4.48 -10.39 15.94
N MET A 36 -3.87 -11.56 16.11
CA MET A 36 -3.37 -12.36 14.99
C MET A 36 -4.39 -13.45 14.64
N ARG A 37 -4.73 -13.58 13.36
CA ARG A 37 -5.54 -14.69 12.86
C ARG A 37 -4.71 -15.60 11.97
N ARG A 38 -4.84 -16.90 12.18
CA ARG A 38 -4.26 -17.97 11.36
C ARG A 38 -5.29 -18.43 10.32
N LYS A 39 -4.87 -18.58 9.08
CA LYS A 39 -5.63 -19.23 8.00
C LYS A 39 -4.76 -20.29 7.33
N ALA A 40 -5.16 -21.55 7.42
CA ALA A 40 -4.52 -22.64 6.68
C ALA A 40 -5.25 -22.85 5.34
N ILE A 41 -4.48 -23.05 4.28
CA ILE A 41 -4.95 -23.32 2.94
C ILE A 41 -4.39 -24.67 2.51
N GLY A 42 -5.23 -25.70 2.53
CA GLY A 42 -4.84 -27.09 2.28
C GLY A 42 -5.04 -27.58 0.85
N SER A 43 -5.45 -26.72 -0.09
CA SER A 43 -5.61 -27.10 -1.51
C SER A 43 -5.13 -26.01 -2.45
N LEU A 44 -4.65 -26.43 -3.63
CA LEU A 44 -4.20 -25.52 -4.69
C LEU A 44 -5.35 -24.70 -5.27
N GLU A 45 -6.55 -25.28 -5.35
CA GLU A 45 -7.76 -24.60 -5.84
C GLU A 45 -8.15 -23.46 -4.90
N VAL A 46 -8.14 -23.69 -3.58
CA VAL A 46 -8.41 -22.64 -2.60
C VAL A 46 -7.31 -21.58 -2.63
N LEU A 47 -6.04 -21.97 -2.75
CA LEU A 47 -4.94 -21.01 -2.88
C LEU A 47 -5.08 -20.14 -4.14
N ALA A 48 -5.43 -20.74 -5.27
CA ALA A 48 -5.65 -20.03 -6.53
C ALA A 48 -6.84 -19.05 -6.42
N ALA A 49 -7.94 -19.46 -5.78
CA ALA A 49 -9.08 -18.58 -5.53
C ALA A 49 -8.69 -17.37 -4.65
N GLU A 50 -7.93 -17.59 -3.58
CA GLU A 50 -7.45 -16.51 -2.69
C GLU A 50 -6.52 -15.53 -3.43
N VAL A 51 -5.60 -16.04 -4.24
CA VAL A 51 -4.72 -15.21 -5.09
C VAL A 51 -5.54 -14.40 -6.09
N ALA A 52 -6.56 -15.02 -6.71
CA ALA A 52 -7.43 -14.32 -7.66
C ALA A 52 -8.22 -13.18 -6.99
N VAL A 53 -8.77 -13.41 -5.79
CA VAL A 53 -9.46 -12.39 -5.00
C VAL A 53 -8.53 -11.22 -4.69
N HIS A 54 -7.33 -11.48 -4.17
CA HIS A 54 -6.38 -10.43 -3.83
C HIS A 54 -5.88 -9.66 -5.06
N ARG A 55 -5.69 -10.32 -6.20
CA ARG A 55 -5.35 -9.64 -7.46
C ARG A 55 -6.48 -8.75 -7.95
N HIS A 56 -7.72 -9.21 -7.87
CA HIS A 56 -8.87 -8.42 -8.29
C HIS A 56 -9.06 -7.20 -7.38
N GLU A 57 -8.93 -7.37 -6.06
CA GLU A 57 -8.98 -6.26 -5.10
C GLU A 57 -7.87 -5.24 -5.35
N ALA A 58 -6.63 -5.69 -5.56
CA ALA A 58 -5.51 -4.82 -5.90
C ALA A 58 -5.75 -4.04 -7.20
N PHE A 59 -6.34 -4.69 -8.22
CA PHE A 59 -6.74 -4.02 -9.45
C PHE A 59 -7.78 -2.93 -9.20
N LEU A 60 -8.85 -3.22 -8.45
CA LEU A 60 -9.90 -2.23 -8.14
C LEU A 60 -9.35 -1.03 -7.38
N GLN A 61 -8.50 -1.26 -6.37
CA GLN A 61 -7.89 -0.18 -5.59
C GLN A 61 -6.94 0.66 -6.45
N HIS A 62 -6.18 0.02 -7.35
CA HIS A 62 -5.31 0.74 -8.29
C HIS A 62 -6.13 1.61 -9.26
N SER A 63 -7.17 1.07 -9.88
CA SER A 63 -8.05 1.82 -10.79
C SER A 63 -8.75 2.99 -10.09
N LEU A 64 -9.18 2.79 -8.84
CA LEU A 64 -9.76 3.86 -8.03
C LEU A 64 -8.74 4.98 -7.77
N ALA A 65 -7.52 4.63 -7.35
CA ALA A 65 -6.46 5.61 -7.11
C ALA A 65 -6.13 6.43 -8.37
N GLN A 66 -6.04 5.79 -9.53
CA GLN A 66 -5.85 6.48 -10.82
C GLN A 66 -6.97 7.46 -11.15
N THR A 67 -8.23 7.04 -10.92
CA THR A 67 -9.40 7.87 -11.17
C THR A 67 -9.41 9.09 -10.24
N LEU A 68 -9.08 8.91 -8.96
CA LEU A 68 -8.97 10.00 -7.99
C LEU A 68 -7.83 10.97 -8.34
N ALA A 69 -6.67 10.46 -8.76
CA ALA A 69 -5.57 11.30 -9.22
C ALA A 69 -5.95 12.14 -10.43
N SER A 70 -6.64 11.52 -11.41
CA SER A 70 -7.15 12.21 -12.60
C SER A 70 -8.14 13.32 -12.22
N ALA A 71 -9.08 13.02 -11.32
CA ALA A 71 -10.04 14.02 -10.83
C ALA A 71 -9.37 15.18 -10.10
N ALA A 72 -8.33 14.92 -9.31
CA ALA A 72 -7.57 15.97 -8.62
C ALA A 72 -6.87 16.91 -9.61
N VAL A 73 -6.29 16.38 -10.69
CA VAL A 73 -5.68 17.21 -11.75
C VAL A 73 -6.75 18.01 -12.49
N GLN A 74 -7.82 17.37 -12.95
CA GLN A 74 -8.82 17.98 -13.82
C GLN A 74 -9.72 18.99 -13.10
N HIS A 75 -10.09 18.72 -11.84
CA HIS A 75 -11.10 19.50 -11.13
C HIS A 75 -10.54 20.32 -9.98
N LEU A 76 -9.40 19.94 -9.41
CA LEU A 76 -8.76 20.67 -8.31
C LEU A 76 -7.50 21.43 -8.76
N GLY A 77 -7.12 21.32 -10.03
CA GLY A 77 -5.94 21.99 -10.59
C GLY A 77 -4.63 21.48 -9.98
N ALA A 78 -4.60 20.24 -9.47
CA ALA A 78 -3.39 19.67 -8.91
C ALA A 78 -2.32 19.48 -10.01
N ASP A 79 -1.08 19.81 -9.69
CA ASP A 79 0.07 19.46 -10.53
C ASP A 79 0.32 17.94 -10.45
N PRO A 80 0.33 17.20 -11.59
CA PRO A 80 0.46 15.74 -11.57
C PRO A 80 1.74 15.23 -10.90
N GLN A 81 2.86 15.92 -11.10
CA GLN A 81 4.16 15.52 -10.55
C GLN A 81 4.21 15.73 -9.03
N SER A 82 3.71 16.87 -8.57
CA SER A 82 3.61 17.18 -7.14
C SER A 82 2.63 16.25 -6.43
N LEU A 83 1.53 15.86 -7.07
CA LEU A 83 0.57 14.89 -6.55
C LEU A 83 1.19 13.50 -6.41
N GLU A 84 1.91 13.02 -7.43
CA GLU A 84 2.60 11.73 -7.38
C GLU A 84 3.69 11.71 -6.28
N ALA A 85 4.47 12.79 -6.18
CA ALA A 85 5.47 12.94 -5.11
C ALA A 85 4.84 12.91 -3.71
N ALA A 86 3.67 13.54 -3.53
CA ALA A 86 2.95 13.54 -2.27
C ALA A 86 2.42 12.15 -1.90
N VAL A 87 1.86 11.41 -2.88
CA VAL A 87 1.40 10.04 -2.69
C VAL A 87 2.57 9.12 -2.32
N LYS A 88 3.72 9.29 -2.98
CA LYS A 88 4.93 8.52 -2.69
C LYS A 88 5.43 8.76 -1.26
N ALA A 89 5.52 10.03 -0.85
CA ALA A 89 5.91 10.39 0.52
C ALA A 89 4.94 9.81 1.56
N LEU A 90 3.64 9.83 1.30
CA LEU A 90 2.64 9.22 2.20
C LEU A 90 2.69 7.68 2.24
N SER A 91 3.22 7.05 1.20
CA SER A 91 3.31 5.59 1.10
C SER A 91 4.55 5.02 1.79
N ASP A 92 5.57 5.87 2.01
CA ASP A 92 6.79 5.49 2.72
C ASP A 92 6.63 5.83 4.22
N PRO A 93 6.53 4.82 5.11
CA PRO A 93 6.38 5.06 6.54
C PRO A 93 7.61 5.73 7.19
N ALA A 94 8.76 5.78 6.50
CA ALA A 94 9.96 6.48 6.95
C ALA A 94 10.05 7.92 6.43
N ASP A 95 9.21 8.32 5.47
CA ASP A 95 9.21 9.68 4.95
C ASP A 95 8.45 10.62 5.89
N THR A 96 9.11 11.71 6.27
CA THR A 96 8.59 12.73 7.20
C THR A 96 8.30 14.06 6.50
N THR A 97 8.41 14.10 5.17
CA THR A 97 8.21 15.30 4.38
C THR A 97 6.75 15.77 4.50
N PRO A 98 6.50 17.02 4.92
CA PRO A 98 5.14 17.52 5.00
C PRO A 98 4.48 17.58 3.62
N VAL A 99 3.36 16.88 3.44
CA VAL A 99 2.60 16.84 2.17
C VAL A 99 2.27 18.24 1.64
N SER A 100 1.96 19.18 2.53
CA SER A 100 1.67 20.57 2.18
C SER A 100 2.85 21.28 1.50
N GLN A 101 4.10 20.90 1.80
CA GLN A 101 5.29 21.44 1.14
C GLN A 101 5.47 20.85 -0.26
N ILE A 102 5.13 19.57 -0.44
CA ILE A 102 5.21 18.88 -1.74
C ILE A 102 4.16 19.45 -2.70
N LEU A 103 2.91 19.53 -2.27
CA LEU A 103 1.79 20.00 -3.10
C LEU A 103 1.89 21.49 -3.49
N ARG A 104 2.62 22.30 -2.71
CA ARG A 104 2.80 23.74 -2.98
C ARG A 104 3.97 24.04 -3.93
N ARG A 105 4.86 23.08 -4.21
CA ARG A 105 6.07 23.36 -4.99
C ARG A 105 5.77 23.79 -6.43
N GLY A 106 4.63 23.37 -7.00
CA GLY A 106 4.22 23.76 -8.35
C GLY A 106 5.27 23.42 -9.42
N PRO A 107 4.98 23.67 -10.71
CA PRO A 107 5.98 23.47 -11.76
C PRO A 107 7.16 24.41 -11.53
N MET A 108 8.33 23.83 -11.28
CA MET A 108 9.60 24.57 -11.21
C MET A 108 9.82 25.27 -12.56
N PRO A 109 10.00 26.60 -12.62
CA PRO A 109 10.24 27.27 -13.90
C PRO A 109 11.50 26.69 -14.54
N PRO A 110 11.53 26.52 -15.88
CA PRO A 110 12.73 26.03 -16.55
C PRO A 110 13.89 26.98 -16.24
N GLN A 111 14.95 26.44 -15.64
CA GLN A 111 16.19 27.19 -15.45
C GLN A 111 16.69 27.60 -16.83
N ARG A 112 16.57 28.88 -17.17
CA ARG A 112 17.29 29.48 -18.29
C ARG A 112 18.77 29.50 -17.89
N THR A 113 19.52 28.51 -18.36
CA THR A 113 20.97 28.65 -18.51
C THR A 113 21.21 29.75 -19.54
N GLY A 114 21.77 30.87 -19.07
CA GLY A 114 22.32 31.93 -19.91
C GLY A 114 23.75 31.61 -20.33
#